data_AF-A0A1F9CVD4-F1
#
_entry.id   AF-A0A1F9CVD4-F1
#
_cell.length_a   1.000
_cell.length_b   1.000
_cell.length_c   1.000
_cell.angle_alpha   90.00
_cell.angle_beta   90.00
_cell.angle_gamma   90.00
#
_symmetry.space_group_name_H-M   'P 1'
#
loop_
_entity.id
_entity.type
_entity.pdbx_description
1 polymer ?
#
loop_
_entity_poly.entity_id
_entity_poly.type
_entity_poly.pdbx_seq_one_letter_code
_entity_poly.pdbx_strand_id
1 'polypeptide(L)'
;MPERILGLDIGVDAVKAVLLSRGFRGGYRVLAVRRIDAGEAGGVPEALQELFADQSFRGAVCVTALPAGALSFRNIRLPFRDDRKIRQTLAFALEPVIQTSPDEVFIDYTLAGHAEQAEIFVALAPRALVGERTALLKEYVRETAVIDIDAVPLALRLTEKPGVQGSTLLLDVGARDTAAIFAGGGRILHIRHFPFGGEVVTRAMAETTGNGLSEAESLKRSGDIPPEAWTAIRECSGRFLGELRNTQAYLLWQGSLAQAPARILMTGGGSRTPGLAEELAQLFAVPVERADLAAAVGIEIDEVFRESWDTAVMDQALALAARPMAKGGGFNFRQRASEARADYGELRNRLKKGAYVALVILALAGIELGLDDYGARLRLAALKRDIQTEFRKIYPEATRIVDPVAQLRGKIAESRKISAGLVDATSAVTALDLLREISMLAPPDLLVTSFNLDGNAVGMKGQARNFDAVESIKKTFANSKYFKTATIDSTNLMKQGDGVEFDMRIILKR
;
A
#
# COMPACT_ATOMS: atom_id res chain seq x y z
N MET A 1 4.80 25.01 36.44
CA MET A 1 3.44 25.21 36.99
C MET A 1 2.77 23.84 37.11
N PRO A 2 1.94 23.60 38.14
CA PRO A 2 1.15 22.36 38.21
C PRO A 2 0.27 22.24 36.96
N GLU A 3 0.18 21.04 36.42
CA GLU A 3 -0.64 20.78 35.23
C GLU A 3 -2.12 20.89 35.60
N ARG A 4 -2.87 21.65 34.80
CA ARG A 4 -4.32 21.82 34.91
C ARG A 4 -5.02 20.85 33.97
N ILE A 5 -5.84 19.97 34.53
CA ILE A 5 -6.57 18.94 33.80
C ILE A 5 -8.06 19.22 33.93
N LEU A 6 -8.72 19.41 32.81
CA LEU A 6 -10.15 19.56 32.67
C LEU A 6 -10.76 18.18 32.39
N GLY A 7 -11.54 17.67 33.33
CA GLY A 7 -12.47 16.57 33.07
C GLY A 7 -13.78 17.14 32.55
N LEU A 8 -14.15 16.76 31.33
CA LEU A 8 -15.32 17.28 30.64
C LEU A 8 -16.25 16.12 30.26
N ASP A 9 -17.40 16.08 30.91
CA ASP A 9 -18.47 15.13 30.64
C ASP A 9 -19.57 15.86 29.84
N ILE A 10 -19.78 15.40 28.60
CA ILE A 10 -20.67 16.03 27.64
C ILE A 10 -21.85 15.10 27.40
N GLY A 11 -22.84 15.19 28.29
CA GLY A 11 -24.11 14.50 28.16
C GLY A 11 -25.09 15.27 27.26
N VAL A 12 -26.19 14.60 26.92
CA VAL A 12 -27.26 15.19 26.11
C VAL A 12 -28.00 16.30 26.84
N ASP A 13 -28.19 16.15 28.16
CA ASP A 13 -28.94 17.09 28.98
C ASP A 13 -28.06 18.16 29.63
N ALA A 14 -26.79 17.86 29.87
CA ALA A 14 -25.90 18.79 30.56
C ALA A 14 -24.43 18.56 30.22
N VAL A 15 -23.70 19.67 30.16
CA VAL A 15 -22.24 19.69 30.10
C VAL A 15 -21.71 19.93 31.50
N LYS A 16 -20.84 19.02 31.96
CA LYS A 16 -20.30 19.00 33.33
C LYS A 16 -18.78 19.06 33.27
N ALA A 17 -18.21 19.99 34.02
CA ALA A 17 -16.79 20.30 33.98
C ALA A 17 -16.20 20.31 35.40
N VAL A 18 -15.08 19.62 35.57
CA VAL A 18 -14.26 19.69 36.78
C VAL A 18 -12.82 19.99 36.37
N LEU A 19 -12.29 21.10 36.87
CA LEU A 19 -10.90 21.49 36.67
C LEU A 19 -10.07 21.07 37.88
N LEU A 20 -9.09 20.19 37.68
CA LEU A 20 -8.15 19.76 38.70
C LEU A 20 -6.76 20.35 38.47
N SER A 21 -6.09 20.67 39.57
CA SER A 21 -4.64 20.86 39.61
C SER A 21 -3.99 19.64 40.25
N ARG A 22 -2.98 19.10 39.59
CA ARG A 22 -2.16 18.01 40.14
C ARG A 22 -0.90 18.57 40.78
N GLY A 23 -0.78 18.42 42.10
CA GLY A 23 0.40 18.85 42.86
C GLY A 23 1.61 17.92 42.65
N PHE A 24 2.81 18.42 42.97
CA PHE A 24 4.07 17.67 42.84
C PHE A 24 4.13 16.37 43.66
N ARG A 25 3.34 16.27 44.74
CA ARG A 25 3.23 15.06 45.59
C ARG A 25 2.07 14.13 45.22
N GLY A 26 1.43 14.34 44.06
CA GLY A 26 0.35 13.49 43.56
C GLY A 26 -1.05 13.78 44.12
N GLY A 27 -1.19 14.79 44.99
CA GLY A 27 -2.50 15.26 45.45
C GLY A 27 -3.26 16.01 44.36
N TYR A 28 -4.57 15.84 44.33
CA TYR A 28 -5.50 16.59 43.49
C TYR A 28 -6.12 17.73 44.28
N ARG A 29 -6.28 18.88 43.62
CA ARG A 29 -7.08 19.99 44.14
C ARG A 29 -8.09 20.43 43.09
N VAL A 30 -9.36 20.53 43.47
CA VAL A 30 -10.41 21.10 42.62
C VAL A 30 -10.21 22.61 42.53
N LEU A 31 -10.09 23.12 41.30
CA LEU A 31 -9.91 24.54 41.02
C LEU A 31 -11.20 25.24 40.57
N ALA A 32 -12.06 24.50 39.87
CA ALA A 32 -13.35 25.00 39.39
C ALA A 32 -14.27 23.82 39.08
N VAL A 33 -15.56 24.03 39.27
CA VAL A 33 -16.62 23.08 38.89
C VAL A 33 -17.72 23.86 38.18
N ARG A 34 -18.32 23.26 37.15
CA ARG A 34 -19.44 23.90 36.46
C ARG A 34 -20.34 22.86 35.82
N ARG A 35 -21.64 23.13 35.84
CA ARG A 35 -22.67 22.39 35.13
C ARG A 35 -23.51 23.38 34.34
N ILE A 36 -23.67 23.13 33.04
CA ILE A 36 -24.56 23.89 32.16
C ILE A 36 -25.63 22.93 31.66
N ASP A 37 -26.89 23.33 31.75
CA ASP A 37 -28.00 22.60 31.15
C ASP A 37 -28.00 22.84 29.63
N ALA A 38 -27.91 21.76 28.85
CA ALA A 38 -27.81 21.85 27.41
C ALA A 38 -29.16 22.23 26.77
N GLY A 39 -30.29 21.89 27.40
CA GLY A 39 -31.61 22.28 26.93
C GLY A 39 -31.83 23.78 27.08
N GLU A 40 -31.49 24.34 28.24
CA GLU A 40 -31.62 25.78 28.51
C GLU A 40 -30.67 26.64 27.68
N ALA A 41 -29.45 26.15 27.43
CA ALA A 41 -28.46 26.85 26.62
C ALA A 41 -28.79 26.85 25.10
N GLY A 42 -29.71 25.99 24.65
CA GLY A 42 -30.06 25.84 23.23
C GLY A 42 -29.30 24.73 22.48
N GLY A 43 -28.56 23.90 23.20
CA GLY A 43 -27.81 22.77 22.67
C GLY A 43 -26.46 22.56 23.35
N VAL A 44 -25.82 21.45 23.00
CA VAL A 44 -24.45 21.15 23.46
C VAL A 44 -23.42 22.19 22.98
N PRO A 45 -23.43 22.66 21.71
CA PRO A 45 -22.49 23.69 21.25
C PRO A 45 -22.59 24.99 22.05
N GLU A 46 -23.81 25.46 22.31
CA GLU A 46 -24.11 26.68 23.07
C GLU A 46 -23.74 26.50 24.55
N ALA A 47 -24.04 25.35 25.14
CA ALA A 47 -23.62 25.02 26.51
C ALA A 47 -22.09 25.01 26.68
N LEU A 48 -21.35 24.54 25.66
CA LEU A 48 -19.88 24.61 25.66
C LEU A 48 -19.41 26.06 25.54
N GLN A 49 -20.03 26.88 24.68
CA GLN A 49 -19.70 28.30 24.58
C GLN A 49 -19.89 29.01 25.92
N GLU A 50 -21.00 28.74 26.62
CA GLU A 50 -21.28 29.31 27.93
C GLU A 50 -20.28 28.83 28.99
N LEU A 51 -19.98 27.52 29.02
CA LEU A 51 -18.98 26.95 29.93
C LEU A 51 -17.62 27.64 29.76
N PHE A 52 -17.16 27.80 28.52
CA PHE A 52 -15.85 28.36 28.19
C PHE A 52 -15.84 29.89 28.07
N ALA A 53 -16.96 30.57 28.36
CA ALA A 53 -16.96 32.01 28.62
C ALA A 53 -16.14 32.33 29.89
N ASP A 54 -16.14 31.40 30.84
CA ASP A 54 -15.23 31.42 31.97
C ASP A 54 -13.81 31.00 31.54
N GLN A 55 -12.89 31.96 31.65
CA GLN A 55 -11.49 31.80 31.23
C GLN A 55 -10.73 30.77 32.07
N SER A 56 -11.23 30.39 33.25
CA SER A 56 -10.59 29.38 34.11
C SER A 56 -10.54 28.00 33.45
N PHE A 57 -11.55 27.65 32.64
CA PHE A 57 -11.66 26.37 31.95
C PHE A 57 -10.89 26.33 30.61
N ARG A 58 -10.44 27.47 30.08
CA ARG A 58 -9.74 27.53 28.79
C ARG A 58 -8.28 27.15 28.89
N GLY A 59 -7.74 26.60 27.79
CA GLY A 59 -6.31 26.30 27.65
C GLY A 59 -5.79 25.21 28.62
N ALA A 60 -6.69 24.43 29.23
CA ALA A 60 -6.33 23.25 30.02
C ALA A 60 -6.14 22.02 29.12
N VAL A 61 -5.52 20.97 29.67
CA VAL A 61 -5.56 19.63 29.07
C VAL A 61 -6.93 19.05 29.30
N CYS A 62 -7.62 18.65 28.24
CA CYS A 62 -8.97 18.09 28.35
C CYS A 62 -8.96 16.57 28.28
N VAL A 63 -9.65 15.96 29.23
CA VAL A 63 -10.04 14.55 29.22
C VAL A 63 -11.56 14.50 29.13
N THR A 64 -12.08 13.82 28.13
CA THR A 64 -13.53 13.69 27.86
C THR A 64 -13.86 12.24 27.58
N ALA A 65 -15.14 11.91 27.53
CA ALA A 65 -15.60 10.58 27.13
C ALA A 65 -16.65 10.61 26.00
N LEU A 66 -16.92 9.42 25.47
CA LEU A 66 -17.99 9.13 24.52
C LEU A 66 -19.07 8.25 25.18
N PRO A 67 -20.35 8.46 24.81
CA PRO A 67 -21.46 7.69 25.37
C PRO A 67 -21.35 6.24 24.98
N ALA A 68 -21.42 5.33 25.96
CA ALA A 68 -21.26 3.89 25.77
C ALA A 68 -22.19 3.31 24.70
N GLY A 69 -23.40 3.87 24.54
CA GLY A 69 -24.37 3.46 23.51
C GLY A 69 -23.95 3.75 22.07
N ALA A 70 -22.98 4.63 21.85
CA ALA A 70 -22.43 4.95 20.53
C ALA A 70 -21.19 4.10 20.17
N LEU A 71 -20.77 3.20 21.05
CA LEU A 71 -19.64 2.29 20.83
C LEU A 71 -20.10 0.84 20.68
N SER A 72 -19.22 0.01 20.12
CA SER A 72 -19.40 -1.44 20.07
C SER A 72 -18.35 -2.14 20.93
N PHE A 73 -18.75 -3.23 21.59
CA PHE A 73 -17.88 -3.99 22.49
C PHE A 73 -17.75 -5.45 22.05
N ARG A 74 -16.56 -6.03 22.23
CA ARG A 74 -16.28 -7.45 21.93
C ARG A 74 -15.32 -8.04 22.96
N ASN A 75 -15.57 -9.29 23.33
CA ASN A 75 -14.62 -10.08 24.12
C ASN A 75 -13.81 -10.97 23.17
N ILE A 76 -12.49 -10.86 23.22
CA ILE A 76 -11.58 -11.65 22.40
C ILE A 76 -10.61 -12.38 23.30
N ARG A 77 -10.31 -13.64 22.96
CA ARG A 77 -9.26 -14.42 23.59
C ARG A 77 -8.08 -14.53 22.64
N LEU A 78 -6.89 -14.13 23.09
CA LEU A 78 -5.64 -14.30 22.35
C LEU A 78 -4.66 -15.19 23.14
N PRO A 79 -3.85 -16.02 22.47
CA PRO A 79 -2.91 -16.93 23.13
C PRO A 79 -1.63 -16.24 23.63
N PHE A 80 -1.61 -14.90 23.69
CA PHE A 80 -0.45 -14.11 24.10
C PHE A 80 -0.89 -12.80 24.75
N ARG A 81 -0.04 -12.29 25.66
CA ARG A 81 -0.30 -11.07 26.44
C ARG A 81 0.58 -9.87 26.02
N ASP A 82 1.47 -10.06 25.05
CA ASP A 82 2.36 -9.00 24.56
C ASP A 82 1.55 -7.90 23.86
N ASP A 83 1.64 -6.66 24.36
CA ASP A 83 0.86 -5.52 23.88
C ASP A 83 1.09 -5.24 22.39
N ARG A 84 2.31 -5.42 21.88
CA ARG A 84 2.60 -5.19 20.46
C ARG A 84 1.94 -6.27 19.59
N LYS A 85 2.06 -7.54 19.97
CA LYS A 85 1.39 -8.65 19.27
C LYS A 85 -0.13 -8.52 19.32
N ILE A 86 -0.70 -8.17 20.47
CA ILE A 86 -2.14 -7.92 20.60
C ILE A 86 -2.58 -6.85 19.60
N ARG A 87 -1.91 -5.68 19.57
CA ARG A 87 -2.25 -4.59 18.64
C ARG A 87 -2.23 -5.04 17.17
N GLN A 88 -1.25 -5.85 16.78
CA GLN A 88 -1.12 -6.35 15.40
C GLN A 88 -2.20 -7.38 15.04
N THR A 89 -2.58 -8.24 15.98
CA THR A 89 -3.55 -9.32 15.72
C THR A 89 -5.00 -8.87 15.89
N LEU A 90 -5.27 -7.86 16.72
CA LEU A 90 -6.62 -7.50 17.12
C LEU A 90 -7.50 -7.09 15.92
N ALA A 91 -6.94 -6.36 14.95
CA ALA A 91 -7.66 -5.97 13.75
C ALA A 91 -8.16 -7.19 12.96
N PHE A 92 -7.30 -8.19 12.75
CA PHE A 92 -7.66 -9.43 12.06
C PHE A 92 -8.63 -10.30 12.86
N ALA A 93 -8.46 -10.37 14.19
CA ALA A 93 -9.36 -11.12 15.06
C ALA A 93 -10.78 -10.53 15.10
N LEU A 94 -10.89 -9.23 14.84
CA LEU A 94 -12.16 -8.52 14.81
C LEU A 94 -12.82 -8.50 13.42
N GLU A 95 -12.07 -8.71 12.34
CA GLU A 95 -12.57 -8.68 10.96
C GLU A 95 -13.86 -9.50 10.74
N PRO A 96 -14.01 -10.72 11.30
CA PRO A 96 -15.25 -11.50 11.13
C PRO A 96 -16.46 -10.97 11.91
N VAL A 97 -16.25 -10.09 12.90
CA VAL A 97 -17.28 -9.66 13.88
C VAL A 97 -17.58 -8.17 13.86
N ILE A 98 -16.78 -7.38 13.15
CA ILE A 98 -17.06 -5.96 12.88
C ILE A 98 -18.01 -5.87 11.68
N GLN A 99 -19.08 -5.10 11.84
CA GLN A 99 -20.07 -4.86 10.78
C GLN A 99 -19.70 -3.68 9.87
N THR A 100 -18.78 -2.83 10.32
CA THR A 100 -18.19 -1.67 9.63
C THR A 100 -16.79 -1.97 9.10
N SER A 101 -16.28 -1.10 8.22
CA SER A 101 -14.89 -1.21 7.77
C SER A 101 -13.92 -1.00 8.96
N PRO A 102 -12.86 -1.81 9.12
CA PRO A 102 -11.81 -1.57 10.13
C PRO A 102 -11.18 -0.17 10.03
N ASP A 103 -11.20 0.45 8.86
CA ASP A 103 -10.67 1.80 8.62
C ASP A 103 -11.59 2.92 9.12
N GLU A 104 -12.84 2.62 9.42
CA GLU A 104 -13.84 3.61 9.88
C GLU A 104 -13.98 3.66 11.40
N VAL A 105 -13.28 2.78 12.12
CA VAL A 105 -13.33 2.68 13.57
C VAL A 105 -11.94 2.83 14.20
N PHE A 106 -11.90 3.35 15.42
CA PHE A 106 -10.77 3.20 16.32
C PHE A 106 -11.02 2.00 17.23
N ILE A 107 -10.00 1.16 17.34
CA ILE A 107 -10.03 -0.03 18.19
C ILE A 107 -9.11 0.24 19.37
N ASP A 108 -9.65 0.11 20.58
CA ASP A 108 -8.86 0.10 21.80
C ASP A 108 -9.32 -1.02 22.72
N TYR A 109 -8.48 -1.42 23.67
CA TYR A 109 -8.75 -2.58 24.50
C TYR A 109 -8.17 -2.47 25.90
N THR A 110 -8.74 -3.26 26.80
CA THR A 110 -8.21 -3.54 28.14
C THR A 110 -8.09 -5.05 28.36
N LEU A 111 -7.21 -5.45 29.27
CA LEU A 111 -7.05 -6.84 29.67
C LEU A 111 -8.10 -7.18 30.74
N ALA A 112 -8.86 -8.25 30.53
CA ALA A 112 -9.98 -8.66 31.38
C ALA A 112 -9.61 -9.73 32.44
N GLY A 113 -8.36 -10.20 32.53
CA GLY A 113 -7.99 -11.28 33.46
C GLY A 113 -6.49 -11.53 33.64
N HIS A 114 -6.11 -12.42 34.56
CA HIS A 114 -4.72 -12.80 34.90
C HIS A 114 -4.26 -14.15 34.33
N ALA A 115 -5.08 -14.83 33.50
CA ALA A 115 -4.76 -16.15 32.95
C ALA A 115 -3.56 -16.13 31.96
N GLU A 116 -2.99 -17.30 31.66
CA GLU A 116 -1.94 -17.45 30.64
C GLU A 116 -2.43 -16.99 29.24
N GLN A 117 -3.73 -17.17 28.95
CA GLN A 117 -4.39 -16.58 27.78
C GLN A 117 -4.87 -15.15 28.08
N ALA A 118 -4.71 -14.24 27.13
CA ALA A 118 -5.20 -12.88 27.24
C ALA A 118 -6.71 -12.86 26.94
N GLU A 119 -7.52 -12.70 27.97
CA GLU A 119 -8.90 -12.23 27.79
C GLU A 119 -8.85 -10.72 27.61
N ILE A 120 -9.41 -10.25 26.50
CA ILE A 120 -9.31 -8.86 26.05
C ILE A 120 -10.72 -8.32 25.87
N PHE A 121 -11.02 -7.23 26.56
CA PHE A 121 -12.25 -6.48 26.36
C PHE A 121 -11.96 -5.33 25.39
N VAL A 122 -12.59 -5.38 24.23
CA VAL A 122 -12.36 -4.46 23.10
C VAL A 122 -13.51 -3.47 23.02
N ALA A 123 -13.17 -2.21 22.80
CA ALA A 123 -14.11 -1.16 22.43
C ALA A 123 -13.78 -0.62 21.04
N LEU A 124 -14.84 -0.43 20.23
CA LEU A 124 -14.78 0.13 18.90
C LEU A 124 -15.54 1.45 18.87
N ALA A 125 -14.83 2.53 18.54
CA ALA A 125 -15.38 3.88 18.42
C ALA A 125 -15.39 4.32 16.95
N PRO A 126 -16.51 4.79 16.38
CA PRO A 126 -16.50 5.38 15.05
C PRO A 126 -15.52 6.55 14.95
N ARG A 127 -14.69 6.59 13.89
CA ARG A 127 -13.73 7.68 13.66
C ARG A 127 -14.43 9.03 13.53
N ALA A 128 -15.61 9.06 12.92
CA ALA A 128 -16.44 10.25 12.80
C ALA A 128 -16.78 10.85 14.17
N LEU A 129 -17.23 10.01 15.11
CA LEU A 129 -17.61 10.41 16.47
C LEU A 129 -16.41 10.99 17.26
N VAL A 130 -15.26 10.32 17.18
CA VAL A 130 -14.02 10.82 17.80
C VAL A 130 -13.56 12.15 17.16
N GLY A 131 -13.73 12.27 15.84
CA GLY A 131 -13.44 13.49 15.09
C GLY A 131 -14.32 14.66 15.49
N GLU A 132 -15.64 14.44 15.59
CA GLU A 132 -16.62 15.42 16.03
C GLU A 132 -16.32 15.92 17.45
N ARG A 133 -16.12 14.99 18.40
CA ARG A 133 -15.76 15.34 19.78
C ARG A 133 -14.46 16.17 19.84
N THR A 134 -13.46 15.81 19.04
CA THR A 134 -12.20 16.57 18.96
C THR A 134 -12.41 17.96 18.36
N ALA A 135 -13.23 18.07 17.31
CA ALA A 135 -13.51 19.34 16.65
C ALA A 135 -14.27 20.30 17.57
N LEU A 136 -15.27 19.81 18.31
CA LEU A 136 -16.05 20.59 19.27
C LEU A 136 -15.18 21.27 20.35
N LEU A 137 -14.06 20.65 20.74
CA LEU A 137 -13.22 21.15 21.83
C LEU A 137 -12.00 21.95 21.36
N LYS A 138 -11.67 21.88 20.07
CA LYS A 138 -10.40 22.37 19.50
C LYS A 138 -10.10 23.85 19.80
N GLU A 139 -11.12 24.69 19.87
CA GLU A 139 -10.97 26.14 20.07
C GLU A 139 -10.96 26.57 21.55
N TYR A 140 -11.26 25.65 22.46
CA TYR A 140 -11.44 25.94 23.88
C TYR A 140 -10.28 25.44 24.73
N VAL A 141 -9.75 24.27 24.40
CA VAL A 141 -8.76 23.56 25.22
C VAL A 141 -7.39 23.55 24.56
N ARG A 142 -6.32 23.41 25.35
CA ARG A 142 -4.95 23.30 24.80
C ARG A 142 -4.81 22.05 23.94
N GLU A 143 -5.35 20.95 24.43
CA GLU A 143 -5.42 19.67 23.74
C GLU A 143 -6.54 18.82 24.33
N THR A 144 -7.27 18.09 23.49
CA THR A 144 -8.04 16.92 23.93
C THR A 144 -7.07 15.76 24.00
N ALA A 145 -6.59 15.42 25.20
CA ALA A 145 -5.53 14.43 25.40
C ALA A 145 -6.07 13.00 25.44
N VAL A 146 -7.25 12.81 26.02
CA VAL A 146 -7.89 11.50 26.17
C VAL A 146 -9.37 11.63 25.79
N ILE A 147 -9.83 10.66 25.01
CA ILE A 147 -11.24 10.41 24.75
C ILE A 147 -11.50 8.96 25.22
N ASP A 148 -12.12 8.83 26.39
CA ASP A 148 -12.47 7.55 27.03
C ASP A 148 -13.95 7.21 26.78
N ILE A 149 -14.51 6.29 27.57
CA ILE A 149 -15.91 5.87 27.54
C ILE A 149 -16.62 6.34 28.81
N ASP A 150 -17.88 6.73 28.70
CA ASP A 150 -18.66 7.16 29.86
C ASP A 150 -18.73 6.07 30.94
N ALA A 151 -18.74 6.53 32.20
CA ALA A 151 -18.69 5.73 33.44
C ALA A 151 -17.43 4.86 33.65
N VAL A 152 -16.60 4.61 32.62
CA VAL A 152 -15.42 3.73 32.73
C VAL A 152 -14.33 4.31 33.65
N PRO A 153 -13.88 5.57 33.51
CA PRO A 153 -12.91 6.16 34.43
C PRO A 153 -13.37 6.09 35.88
N LEU A 154 -14.65 6.36 36.13
CA LEU A 154 -15.25 6.29 37.45
C LEU A 154 -15.25 4.86 38.00
N ALA A 155 -15.69 3.88 37.19
CA ALA A 155 -15.70 2.47 37.57
C ALA A 155 -14.31 1.96 37.93
N LEU A 156 -13.28 2.28 37.14
CA LEU A 156 -11.91 1.86 37.42
C LEU A 156 -11.41 2.44 38.75
N ARG A 157 -11.60 3.74 38.98
CA ARG A 157 -11.13 4.39 40.21
C ARG A 157 -11.84 3.90 41.46
N LEU A 158 -13.14 3.59 41.37
CA LEU A 158 -13.91 3.04 42.49
C LEU A 158 -13.62 1.56 42.76
N THR A 159 -13.03 0.84 41.80
CA THR A 159 -12.73 -0.60 41.90
C THR A 159 -11.23 -0.93 41.97
N GLU A 160 -10.36 0.08 41.93
CA GLU A 160 -8.90 -0.04 42.10
C GLU A 160 -8.48 -0.37 43.55
N LYS A 161 -9.37 -0.22 44.55
CA LYS A 161 -9.00 -0.42 45.96
C LYS A 161 -8.62 -1.87 46.28
N PRO A 162 -7.38 -2.15 46.76
CA PRO A 162 -7.02 -3.47 47.24
C PRO A 162 -7.87 -3.86 48.45
N GLY A 163 -8.51 -5.03 48.41
CA GLY A 163 -9.32 -5.57 49.50
C GLY A 163 -10.80 -5.78 49.20
N VAL A 164 -11.34 -5.19 48.12
CA VAL A 164 -12.71 -5.52 47.66
C VAL A 164 -12.66 -6.87 46.93
N GLN A 165 -13.12 -7.93 47.59
CA GLN A 165 -13.30 -9.23 46.96
C GLN A 165 -14.56 -9.23 46.10
N GLY A 166 -14.47 -9.75 44.88
CA GLY A 166 -15.57 -9.82 43.92
C GLY A 166 -15.61 -8.66 42.91
N SER A 167 -16.58 -8.72 41.99
CA SER A 167 -16.85 -7.67 41.01
C SER A 167 -17.82 -6.62 41.58
N THR A 168 -17.83 -5.43 41.00
CA THR A 168 -18.78 -4.34 41.27
C THR A 168 -19.51 -4.01 39.98
N LEU A 169 -20.81 -3.77 40.07
CA LEU A 169 -21.61 -3.23 38.97
C LEU A 169 -21.79 -1.72 39.19
N LEU A 170 -21.17 -0.88 38.36
CA LEU A 170 -21.46 0.55 38.33
C LEU A 170 -22.59 0.79 37.32
N LEU A 171 -23.63 1.49 37.74
CA LEU A 171 -24.73 1.96 36.90
C LEU A 171 -24.68 3.49 36.82
N ASP A 172 -24.33 4.02 35.65
CA ASP A 172 -24.51 5.43 35.34
C ASP A 172 -25.87 5.62 34.66
N VAL A 173 -26.85 6.06 35.42
CA VAL A 173 -28.23 6.24 34.98
C VAL A 173 -28.39 7.70 34.56
N GLY A 174 -28.29 7.94 33.26
CA GLY A 174 -28.49 9.24 32.65
C GLY A 174 -29.98 9.60 32.51
N ALA A 175 -30.22 10.62 31.70
CA ALA A 175 -31.58 11.04 31.39
C ALA A 175 -32.26 10.13 30.36
N ARG A 176 -31.54 9.67 29.34
CA ARG A 176 -32.08 8.85 28.25
C ARG A 176 -31.59 7.41 28.26
N ASP A 177 -30.38 7.20 28.75
CA ASP A 177 -29.71 5.91 28.72
C ASP A 177 -28.99 5.61 30.03
N THR A 178 -28.65 4.33 30.19
CA THR A 178 -27.91 3.80 31.32
C THR A 178 -26.71 3.02 30.83
N ALA A 179 -25.52 3.35 31.33
CA ALA A 179 -24.31 2.57 31.14
C ALA A 179 -24.08 1.67 32.37
N ALA A 180 -24.05 0.36 32.13
CA ALA A 180 -23.73 -0.65 33.13
C ALA A 180 -22.31 -1.18 32.93
N ILE A 181 -21.45 -0.93 33.91
CA ILE A 181 -20.05 -1.32 33.89
C ILE A 181 -19.80 -2.39 34.94
N PHE A 182 -19.50 -3.59 34.50
CA PHE A 182 -19.04 -4.66 35.38
C PHE A 182 -17.52 -4.56 35.48
N ALA A 183 -17.02 -4.31 36.69
CA ALA A 183 -15.59 -4.12 36.94
C ALA A 183 -15.12 -4.93 38.16
N GLY A 184 -13.85 -5.34 38.17
CA GLY A 184 -13.27 -6.11 39.27
C GLY A 184 -11.74 -6.10 39.22
N GLY A 185 -11.10 -5.97 40.38
CA GLY A 185 -9.63 -5.91 40.47
C GLY A 185 -9.01 -4.78 39.64
N GLY A 186 -9.65 -3.61 39.61
CA GLY A 186 -9.21 -2.45 38.83
C GLY A 186 -9.30 -2.63 37.31
N ARG A 187 -10.20 -3.49 36.81
CA ARG A 187 -10.36 -3.78 35.37
C ARG A 187 -11.82 -3.82 34.96
N ILE A 188 -12.07 -3.52 33.69
CA ILE A 188 -13.40 -3.67 33.07
C ILE A 188 -13.56 -5.12 32.62
N LEU A 189 -14.64 -5.75 33.08
CA LEU A 189 -15.05 -7.11 32.72
C LEU A 189 -16.10 -7.07 31.61
N HIS A 190 -17.05 -6.12 31.70
CA HIS A 190 -18.08 -5.93 30.69
C HIS A 190 -18.66 -4.52 30.71
N ILE A 191 -19.13 -4.05 29.55
CA ILE A 191 -19.88 -2.80 29.38
C ILE A 191 -21.17 -3.13 28.63
N ARG A 192 -22.30 -2.70 29.19
CA ARG A 192 -23.62 -2.82 28.56
C ARG A 192 -24.33 -1.48 28.60
N HIS A 193 -24.93 -1.10 27.49
CA HIS A 193 -25.81 0.07 27.38
C HIS A 193 -27.27 -0.37 27.37
N PHE A 194 -28.12 0.40 28.05
CA PHE A 194 -29.56 0.23 28.07
C PHE A 194 -30.26 1.54 27.68
N PRO A 195 -31.26 1.53 26.80
CA PRO A 195 -32.07 2.70 26.44
C PRO A 195 -33.10 3.01 27.55
N PHE A 196 -32.62 3.17 28.77
CA PHE A 196 -33.40 3.50 29.95
C PHE A 196 -32.72 4.64 30.69
N GLY A 197 -33.48 5.67 31.05
CA GLY A 197 -32.99 6.78 31.84
C GLY A 197 -34.15 7.53 32.51
N GLY A 198 -33.82 8.60 33.22
CA GLY A 198 -34.80 9.38 33.99
C GLY A 198 -36.00 9.91 33.17
N GLU A 199 -35.85 10.16 31.87
CA GLU A 199 -36.91 10.67 30.98
C GLU A 199 -38.04 9.65 30.80
N VAL A 200 -37.72 8.34 30.80
CA VAL A 200 -38.72 7.27 30.71
C VAL A 200 -39.69 7.34 31.89
N VAL A 201 -39.15 7.58 33.08
CA VAL A 201 -39.91 7.72 34.33
C VAL A 201 -40.75 8.99 34.29
N THR A 202 -40.16 10.11 33.90
CA THR A 202 -40.87 11.41 33.78
C THR A 202 -42.05 11.32 32.85
N ARG A 203 -41.89 10.66 31.70
CA ARG A 203 -42.96 10.47 30.72
C ARG A 203 -44.08 9.59 31.27
N ALA A 204 -43.73 8.47 31.90
CA ALA A 204 -44.71 7.58 32.53
C ALA A 204 -45.50 8.29 33.64
N MET A 205 -44.85 9.14 34.44
CA MET A 205 -45.50 9.97 35.45
C MET A 205 -46.45 11.00 34.81
N ALA A 206 -46.00 11.73 33.79
CA ALA A 206 -46.82 12.72 33.08
C ALA A 206 -48.07 12.09 32.47
N GLU A 207 -47.93 10.94 31.80
CA GLU A 207 -49.05 10.20 31.20
C GLU A 207 -50.05 9.71 32.26
N THR A 208 -49.58 9.22 33.41
CA THR A 208 -50.44 8.67 34.47
C THR A 208 -51.16 9.76 35.25
N THR A 209 -50.48 10.88 35.53
CA THR A 209 -51.01 11.98 36.36
C THR A 209 -51.77 13.02 35.54
N GLY A 210 -51.60 13.03 34.21
CA GLY A 210 -52.12 14.09 33.34
C GLY A 210 -51.33 15.41 33.41
N ASN A 211 -50.21 15.44 34.14
CA ASN A 211 -49.37 16.63 34.28
C ASN A 211 -48.45 16.83 33.06
N GLY A 212 -47.99 18.06 32.86
CA GLY A 212 -46.97 18.35 31.84
C GLY A 212 -45.61 17.73 32.21
N LEU A 213 -44.75 17.46 31.21
CA LEU A 213 -43.41 16.86 31.43
C LEU A 213 -42.56 17.65 32.44
N SER A 214 -42.61 18.98 32.42
CA SER A 214 -41.85 19.83 33.35
C SER A 214 -42.34 19.69 34.79
N GLU A 215 -43.65 19.54 34.99
CA GLU A 215 -44.24 19.35 36.31
C GLU A 215 -43.96 17.93 36.82
N ALA A 216 -44.10 16.91 35.96
CA ALA A 216 -43.74 15.55 36.28
C ALA A 216 -42.25 15.40 36.66
N GLU A 217 -41.34 16.09 35.94
CA GLU A 217 -39.92 16.11 36.28
C GLU A 217 -39.68 16.78 37.64
N SER A 218 -40.40 17.85 37.94
CA SER A 218 -40.30 18.57 39.22
C SER A 218 -40.74 17.68 40.39
N LEU A 219 -41.89 16.99 40.26
CA LEU A 219 -42.38 16.02 41.25
C LEU A 219 -41.42 14.84 41.41
N LYS A 220 -40.86 14.32 40.30
CA LYS A 220 -39.86 13.26 40.33
C LYS A 220 -38.61 13.67 41.10
N ARG A 221 -38.14 14.91 40.90
CA ARG A 221 -36.94 15.47 41.55
C ARG A 221 -37.17 15.79 43.03
N SER A 222 -38.36 16.26 43.41
CA SER A 222 -38.69 16.51 44.82
C SER A 222 -38.95 15.23 45.62
N GLY A 223 -39.34 14.16 44.92
CA GLY A 223 -39.74 12.89 45.55
C GLY A 223 -41.22 12.86 45.94
N ASP A 224 -41.98 13.91 45.63
CA ASP A 224 -43.42 14.01 45.88
C ASP A 224 -44.22 13.25 44.82
N ILE A 225 -44.04 11.93 44.79
CA ILE A 225 -44.62 11.06 43.77
C ILE A 225 -46.10 10.79 44.07
N PRO A 226 -47.02 11.13 43.16
CA PRO A 226 -48.44 10.79 43.31
C PRO A 226 -48.64 9.28 43.46
N PRO A 227 -49.51 8.81 44.38
CA PRO A 227 -49.74 7.38 44.62
C PRO A 227 -50.00 6.55 43.35
N GLU A 228 -50.76 7.11 42.42
CA GLU A 228 -51.13 6.51 41.13
C GLU A 228 -49.94 6.32 40.18
N ALA A 229 -48.90 7.17 40.28
CA ALA A 229 -47.75 7.13 39.40
C ALA A 229 -46.78 5.99 39.75
N TRP A 230 -46.78 5.49 40.99
CA TRP A 230 -45.87 4.43 41.43
C TRP A 230 -45.96 3.17 40.58
N THR A 231 -47.17 2.74 40.19
CA THR A 231 -47.35 1.55 39.36
C THR A 231 -46.61 1.70 38.02
N ALA A 232 -46.74 2.86 37.38
CA ALA A 232 -46.09 3.14 36.10
C ALA A 232 -44.55 3.20 36.24
N ILE A 233 -44.04 3.81 37.33
CA ILE A 233 -42.61 3.87 37.64
C ILE A 233 -42.02 2.46 37.82
N ARG A 234 -42.72 1.59 38.55
CA ARG A 234 -42.28 0.20 38.77
C ARG A 234 -42.30 -0.61 37.48
N GLU A 235 -43.32 -0.42 36.63
CA GLU A 235 -43.41 -1.13 35.34
C GLU A 235 -42.27 -0.74 34.39
N CYS A 236 -41.95 0.56 34.28
CA CYS A 236 -40.85 0.99 33.42
C CYS A 236 -39.48 0.57 33.96
N SER A 237 -39.28 0.66 35.28
CA SER A 237 -38.04 0.22 35.93
C SER A 237 -37.87 -1.29 35.84
N GLY A 238 -38.93 -2.06 36.07
CA GLY A 238 -38.93 -3.52 36.03
C GLY A 238 -38.47 -4.11 34.69
N ARG A 239 -38.80 -3.46 33.56
CA ARG A 239 -38.29 -3.86 32.23
C ARG A 239 -36.77 -3.74 32.15
N PHE A 240 -36.23 -2.58 32.52
CA PHE A 240 -34.78 -2.36 32.57
C PHE A 240 -34.08 -3.34 33.51
N LEU A 241 -34.63 -3.53 34.72
CA LEU A 241 -34.09 -4.44 35.72
C LEU A 241 -34.08 -5.89 35.24
N GLY A 242 -35.11 -6.32 34.51
CA GLY A 242 -35.16 -7.62 33.86
C GLY A 242 -34.03 -7.83 32.84
N GLU A 243 -33.79 -6.84 31.97
CA GLU A 243 -32.71 -6.89 30.99
C GLU A 243 -31.31 -6.87 31.65
N LEU A 244 -31.14 -6.08 32.71
CA LEU A 244 -29.90 -6.03 33.49
C LEU A 244 -29.61 -7.38 34.16
N ARG A 245 -30.64 -8.02 34.75
CA ARG A 245 -30.52 -9.36 35.34
C ARG A 245 -30.18 -10.41 34.28
N ASN A 246 -30.82 -10.35 33.12
CA ASN A 246 -30.51 -11.25 32.01
C ASN A 246 -29.06 -11.09 31.53
N THR A 247 -28.57 -9.84 31.47
CA THR A 247 -27.16 -9.54 31.15
C THR A 247 -26.22 -10.17 32.18
N GLN A 248 -26.48 -9.97 33.48
CA GLN A 248 -25.68 -10.59 34.54
C GLN A 248 -25.69 -12.13 34.43
N ALA A 249 -26.86 -12.75 34.27
CA ALA A 249 -27.00 -14.19 34.15
C ALA A 249 -26.21 -14.73 32.94
N TYR A 250 -26.28 -14.04 31.80
CA TYR A 250 -25.49 -14.38 30.62
C TYR A 250 -23.98 -14.31 30.88
N LEU A 251 -23.50 -13.25 31.55
CA LEU A 251 -22.08 -13.09 31.86
C LEU A 251 -21.55 -14.15 32.82
N LEU A 252 -22.37 -14.56 33.80
CA LEU A 252 -22.06 -15.69 34.69
C LEU A 252 -21.99 -17.00 33.91
N TRP A 253 -22.99 -17.27 33.06
CA TRP A 253 -23.04 -18.47 32.24
C TRP A 253 -21.86 -18.58 31.27
N GLN A 254 -21.44 -17.47 30.67
CA GLN A 254 -20.29 -17.41 29.77
C GLN A 254 -18.93 -17.52 30.51
N GLY A 255 -18.91 -17.32 31.83
CA GLY A 255 -17.70 -17.27 32.64
C GLY A 255 -16.94 -15.93 32.57
N SER A 256 -17.52 -14.90 31.92
CA SER A 256 -16.97 -13.53 31.93
C SER A 256 -17.05 -12.90 33.33
N LEU A 257 -18.03 -13.33 34.13
CA LEU A 257 -18.09 -13.09 35.58
C LEU A 257 -17.89 -14.41 36.31
N ALA A 258 -16.92 -14.47 37.22
CA ALA A 258 -16.72 -15.64 38.07
C ALA A 258 -17.84 -15.82 39.12
N GLN A 259 -18.41 -14.71 39.58
CA GLN A 259 -19.48 -14.64 40.55
C GLN A 259 -20.32 -13.38 40.33
N ALA A 260 -21.51 -13.34 40.92
CA ALA A 260 -22.33 -12.13 40.91
C ALA A 260 -21.55 -10.95 41.54
N PRO A 261 -21.78 -9.71 41.08
CA PRO A 261 -21.20 -8.53 41.70
C PRO A 261 -21.53 -8.50 43.18
N ALA A 262 -20.54 -8.16 44.01
CA ALA A 262 -20.70 -8.08 45.46
C ALA A 262 -21.53 -6.86 45.91
N ARG A 263 -21.63 -5.84 45.03
CA ARG A 263 -22.39 -4.61 45.25
C ARG A 263 -22.69 -3.91 43.93
N ILE A 264 -23.65 -2.99 43.98
CA ILE A 264 -24.01 -2.09 42.90
C ILE A 264 -23.68 -0.65 43.35
N LEU A 265 -22.97 0.09 42.51
CA LEU A 265 -22.75 1.51 42.68
C LEU A 265 -23.60 2.26 41.67
N MET A 266 -24.29 3.32 42.09
CA MET A 266 -25.13 4.13 41.21
C MET A 266 -24.60 5.56 41.10
N THR A 267 -24.62 6.09 39.88
CA THR A 267 -24.27 7.47 39.53
C THR A 267 -25.21 7.97 38.43
N GLY A 268 -25.11 9.24 38.07
CA GLY A 268 -25.97 9.91 37.10
C GLY A 268 -27.23 10.48 37.76
N GLY A 269 -27.84 11.49 37.13
CA GLY A 269 -29.04 12.15 37.67
C GLY A 269 -30.26 11.22 37.77
N GLY A 270 -30.38 10.26 36.84
CA GLY A 270 -31.45 9.27 36.83
C GLY A 270 -31.33 8.20 37.92
N SER A 271 -30.17 8.10 38.60
CA SER A 271 -30.00 7.16 39.72
C SER A 271 -30.86 7.50 40.93
N ARG A 272 -31.39 8.73 40.96
CA ARG A 272 -32.33 9.23 41.97
C ARG A 272 -33.78 8.90 41.70
N THR A 273 -34.05 8.15 40.62
CA THR A 273 -35.39 7.65 40.34
C THR A 273 -35.96 6.95 41.60
N PRO A 274 -37.10 7.40 42.12
CA PRO A 274 -37.68 6.82 43.34
C PRO A 274 -37.94 5.31 43.19
N GLY A 275 -37.53 4.52 44.18
CA GLY A 275 -37.72 3.06 44.20
C GLY A 275 -36.68 2.26 43.42
N LEU A 276 -35.88 2.90 42.54
CA LEU A 276 -34.94 2.18 41.67
C LEU A 276 -33.83 1.48 42.47
N ALA A 277 -33.27 2.16 43.48
CA ALA A 277 -32.21 1.59 44.31
C ALA A 277 -32.73 0.42 45.17
N GLU A 278 -33.94 0.55 45.70
CA GLU A 278 -34.61 -0.49 46.48
C GLU A 278 -34.92 -1.72 45.63
N GLU A 279 -35.44 -1.53 44.42
CA GLU A 279 -35.71 -2.63 43.50
C GLU A 279 -34.42 -3.33 43.04
N LEU A 280 -33.35 -2.57 42.77
CA LEU A 280 -32.02 -3.15 42.49
C LEU A 280 -31.53 -4.00 43.67
N ALA A 281 -31.61 -3.48 44.90
CA ALA A 281 -31.16 -4.18 46.09
C ALA A 281 -31.94 -5.48 46.31
N GLN A 282 -33.27 -5.45 46.11
CA GLN A 282 -34.13 -6.62 46.22
C GLN A 282 -33.85 -7.64 45.12
N LEU A 283 -33.75 -7.20 43.86
CA LEU A 283 -33.61 -8.08 42.71
C LEU A 283 -32.25 -8.80 42.68
N PHE A 284 -31.19 -8.07 43.00
CA PHE A 284 -29.81 -8.59 42.94
C PHE A 284 -29.33 -9.13 44.29
N ALA A 285 -30.07 -8.91 45.38
CA ALA A 285 -29.73 -9.34 46.74
C ALA A 285 -28.33 -8.87 47.19
N VAL A 286 -27.97 -7.63 46.82
CA VAL A 286 -26.66 -7.03 47.14
C VAL A 286 -26.83 -5.57 47.56
N PRO A 287 -25.87 -5.00 48.31
CA PRO A 287 -25.88 -3.58 48.65
C PRO A 287 -25.89 -2.70 47.39
N VAL A 288 -26.72 -1.68 47.41
CA VAL A 288 -26.77 -0.63 46.39
C VAL A 288 -26.36 0.68 47.07
N GLU A 289 -25.26 1.26 46.60
CA GLU A 289 -24.67 2.47 47.18
C GLU A 289 -24.58 3.56 46.10
N ARG A 290 -24.60 4.83 46.52
CA ARG A 290 -24.24 5.93 45.62
C ARG A 290 -22.73 5.94 45.41
N ALA A 291 -22.30 6.16 44.17
CA ALA A 291 -20.91 6.45 43.88
C ALA A 291 -20.50 7.76 44.59
N ASP A 292 -19.31 7.75 45.19
CA ASP A 292 -18.67 8.95 45.72
C ASP A 292 -17.16 8.82 45.49
N LEU A 293 -16.72 9.35 44.35
CA LEU A 293 -15.31 9.32 43.96
C LEU A 293 -14.48 10.22 44.86
N ALA A 294 -14.96 11.42 45.17
CA ALA A 294 -14.22 12.39 45.98
C ALA A 294 -13.85 11.79 47.34
N ALA A 295 -14.81 11.18 48.04
CA ALA A 295 -14.57 10.47 49.28
C ALA A 295 -13.70 9.22 49.07
N ALA A 296 -13.91 8.47 47.98
CA ALA A 296 -13.17 7.25 47.73
C ALA A 296 -11.66 7.50 47.52
N VAL A 297 -11.27 8.60 46.87
CA VAL A 297 -9.87 8.92 46.55
C VAL A 297 -9.27 10.05 47.40
N GLY A 298 -10.03 10.58 48.37
CA GLY A 298 -9.56 11.63 49.27
C GLY A 298 -9.36 12.98 48.59
N ILE A 299 -10.23 13.33 47.64
CA ILE A 299 -10.25 14.67 47.03
C ILE A 299 -11.18 15.55 47.86
N GLU A 300 -10.62 16.56 48.49
CA GLU A 300 -11.41 17.55 49.23
C GLU A 300 -12.08 18.53 48.24
N ILE A 301 -13.39 18.70 48.41
CA ILE A 301 -14.17 19.71 47.69
C ILE A 301 -14.23 20.96 48.57
N ASP A 302 -13.54 22.02 48.14
CA ASP A 302 -13.52 23.31 48.83
C ASP A 302 -14.95 23.84 49.04
N GLU A 303 -15.18 24.55 50.16
CA GLU A 303 -16.51 25.06 50.55
C GLU A 303 -17.22 25.86 49.46
N VAL A 304 -16.44 26.63 48.70
CA VAL A 304 -16.90 27.45 47.58
C VAL A 304 -17.63 26.63 46.52
N PHE A 305 -17.33 25.35 46.37
CA PHE A 305 -17.92 24.49 45.35
C PHE A 305 -19.06 23.61 45.87
N ARG A 306 -19.33 23.58 47.19
CA ARG A 306 -20.34 22.67 47.77
C ARG A 306 -21.74 22.88 47.20
N GLU A 307 -22.16 24.12 46.95
CA GLU A 307 -23.48 24.40 46.37
C GLU A 307 -23.62 23.93 44.92
N SER A 308 -22.53 23.95 44.16
CA SER A 308 -22.48 23.48 42.77
C SER A 308 -22.07 22.01 42.65
N TRP A 309 -21.75 21.36 43.77
CA TRP A 309 -21.27 19.99 43.80
C TRP A 309 -22.40 19.01 44.07
N ASP A 310 -22.71 18.25 43.04
CA ASP A 310 -23.61 17.11 43.14
C ASP A 310 -22.82 15.85 42.80
N THR A 311 -22.53 15.02 43.81
CA THR A 311 -21.71 13.79 43.64
C THR A 311 -22.25 12.89 42.54
N ALA A 312 -23.56 12.64 42.49
CA ALA A 312 -24.15 11.73 41.51
C ALA A 312 -23.99 12.26 40.08
N VAL A 313 -23.86 13.58 39.90
CA VAL A 313 -23.79 14.20 38.59
C VAL A 313 -22.34 14.53 38.19
N MET A 314 -21.51 14.94 39.14
CA MET A 314 -20.16 15.49 38.89
C MET A 314 -19.05 14.45 38.98
N ASP A 315 -19.30 13.27 39.57
CA ASP A 315 -18.29 12.23 39.75
C ASP A 315 -17.69 11.74 38.42
N GLN A 316 -18.48 11.71 37.36
CA GLN A 316 -17.97 11.34 36.04
C GLN A 316 -16.97 12.38 35.50
N ALA A 317 -17.30 13.68 35.59
CA ALA A 317 -16.38 14.75 35.23
C ALA A 317 -15.12 14.76 36.13
N LEU A 318 -15.29 14.50 37.43
CA LEU A 318 -14.17 14.35 38.36
C LEU A 318 -13.29 13.15 38.00
N ALA A 319 -13.88 12.01 37.65
CA ALA A 319 -13.17 10.81 37.26
C ALA A 319 -12.35 11.03 36.00
N LEU A 320 -12.90 11.75 35.02
CA LEU A 320 -12.19 12.16 33.82
C LEU A 320 -11.00 13.07 34.16
N ALA A 321 -11.18 14.05 35.05
CA ALA A 321 -10.10 14.95 35.45
C ALA A 321 -9.00 14.25 36.26
N ALA A 322 -9.37 13.31 37.15
CA ALA A 322 -8.47 12.56 38.01
C ALA A 322 -7.88 11.31 37.32
N ARG A 323 -8.27 11.04 36.07
CA ARG A 323 -7.84 9.88 35.31
C ARG A 323 -6.32 9.90 35.10
N PRO A 324 -5.61 8.77 35.38
CA PRO A 324 -4.22 8.64 35.00
C PRO A 324 -4.04 8.81 33.48
N MET A 325 -3.09 9.66 33.07
CA MET A 325 -2.77 9.84 31.64
C MET A 325 -1.85 8.75 31.08
N ALA A 326 -1.27 7.91 31.94
CA ALA A 326 -0.41 6.80 31.54
C ALA A 326 -1.22 5.63 30.93
N LYS A 327 -0.53 4.76 30.19
CA LYS A 327 -1.12 3.53 29.64
C LYS A 327 -1.71 2.65 30.75
N GLY A 328 -2.91 2.12 30.54
CA GLY A 328 -3.60 1.21 31.46
C GLY A 328 -4.72 1.84 32.29
N GLY A 329 -4.91 3.16 32.24
CA GLY A 329 -5.96 3.88 33.00
C GLY A 329 -7.35 3.91 32.36
N GLY A 330 -7.68 2.98 31.45
CA GLY A 330 -8.94 2.97 30.67
C GLY A 330 -8.71 2.98 29.15
N PHE A 331 -9.73 3.39 28.39
CA PHE A 331 -9.65 3.51 26.93
C PHE A 331 -9.16 4.90 26.51
N ASN A 332 -8.49 4.99 25.36
CA ASN A 332 -8.03 6.25 24.81
C ASN A 332 -8.07 6.26 23.27
N PHE A 333 -9.23 6.63 22.73
CA PHE A 333 -9.41 6.73 21.28
C PHE A 333 -8.63 7.89 20.64
N ARG A 334 -8.21 8.89 21.43
CA ARG A 334 -7.41 10.01 20.93
C ARG A 334 -5.99 9.59 20.58
N GLN A 335 -5.36 8.77 21.43
CA GLN A 335 -4.05 8.20 21.14
C GLN A 335 -4.13 7.33 19.89
N ARG A 336 -5.18 6.50 19.75
CA ARG A 336 -5.41 5.68 18.56
C ARG A 336 -5.58 6.50 17.29
N ALA A 337 -6.27 7.64 17.38
CA ALA A 337 -6.36 8.60 16.28
C ALA A 337 -4.99 9.18 15.88
N SER A 338 -4.10 9.41 16.84
CA SER A 338 -2.74 9.90 16.56
C SER A 338 -1.85 8.82 15.95
N GLU A 339 -1.90 7.60 16.49
CA GLU A 339 -1.17 6.42 15.97
C GLU A 339 -1.58 6.11 14.53
N ALA A 340 -2.89 6.10 14.24
CA ALA A 340 -3.39 5.87 12.88
C ALA A 340 -2.88 6.93 11.90
N ARG A 341 -2.86 8.22 12.27
CA ARG A 341 -2.31 9.29 11.42
C ARG A 341 -0.81 9.14 11.19
N ALA A 342 -0.05 8.73 12.20
CA ALA A 342 1.38 8.48 12.06
C ALA A 342 1.67 7.33 11.09
N ASP A 343 0.86 6.26 11.12
CA ASP A 343 1.02 5.09 10.26
C ASP A 343 0.80 5.43 8.77
N TYR A 344 -0.23 6.24 8.44
CA TYR A 344 -0.38 6.80 7.09
C TYR A 344 0.82 7.68 6.67
N GLY A 345 1.41 8.41 7.62
CA GLY A 345 2.62 9.20 7.40
C GLY A 345 3.83 8.34 7.04
N GLU A 346 4.01 7.20 7.72
CA GLU A 346 5.04 6.22 7.41
C GLU A 346 4.82 5.54 6.06
N LEU A 347 3.58 5.13 5.75
CA LEU A 347 3.24 4.54 4.46
C LEU A 347 3.59 5.48 3.30
N ARG A 348 3.23 6.76 3.42
CA ARG A 348 3.62 7.79 2.45
C ARG A 348 5.14 7.89 2.31
N ASN A 349 5.89 7.77 3.41
CA ASN A 349 7.34 7.84 3.38
C ASN A 349 7.97 6.59 2.75
N ARG A 350 7.39 5.40 2.97
CA ARG A 350 7.79 4.16 2.30
C ARG A 350 7.51 4.22 0.79
N LEU A 351 6.37 4.74 0.38
CA LEU A 351 6.05 4.97 -1.04
C LEU A 351 7.03 5.95 -1.69
N LYS A 352 7.40 7.04 -1.02
CA LYS A 352 8.45 7.96 -1.50
C LYS A 352 9.80 7.27 -1.68
N LYS A 353 10.22 6.43 -0.72
CA LYS A 353 11.45 5.64 -0.83
C LYS A 353 11.37 4.64 -2.00
N GLY A 354 10.22 3.99 -2.18
CA GLY A 354 9.96 3.10 -3.32
C GLY A 354 10.05 3.83 -4.66
N ALA A 355 9.50 5.03 -4.76
CA ALA A 355 9.61 5.87 -5.96
C ALA A 355 11.06 6.26 -6.28
N TYR A 356 11.88 6.56 -5.26
CA TYR A 356 13.30 6.83 -5.47
C TYR A 356 14.05 5.60 -6.03
N VAL A 357 13.78 4.42 -5.47
CA VAL A 357 14.38 3.17 -5.97
C VAL A 357 13.94 2.89 -7.42
N ALA A 358 12.66 3.06 -7.74
CA ALA A 358 12.17 2.90 -9.10
C ALA A 358 12.84 3.87 -10.09
N LEU A 359 13.04 5.13 -9.68
CA LEU A 359 13.72 6.14 -10.50
C LEU A 359 15.19 5.77 -10.75
N VAL A 360 15.89 5.24 -9.74
CA VAL A 360 17.27 4.73 -9.90
C VAL A 360 17.31 3.55 -10.87
N ILE A 361 16.38 2.60 -10.77
CA ILE A 361 16.28 1.46 -11.69
C ILE A 361 16.05 1.93 -13.12
N LEU A 362 15.13 2.89 -13.33
CA LEU A 362 14.87 3.46 -14.66
C LEU A 362 16.08 4.21 -15.22
N ALA A 363 16.82 4.95 -14.37
CA ALA A 363 18.05 5.62 -14.78
C ALA A 363 19.14 4.62 -15.19
N LEU A 364 19.32 3.54 -14.42
CA LEU A 364 20.28 2.48 -14.75
C LEU A 364 19.90 1.77 -16.06
N ALA A 365 18.62 1.42 -16.24
CA ALA A 365 18.13 0.84 -17.49
C ALA A 365 18.34 1.79 -18.68
N GLY A 366 18.13 3.10 -18.50
CA GLY A 366 18.42 4.10 -19.52
C GLY A 366 19.91 4.21 -19.87
N ILE A 367 20.80 4.09 -18.88
CA ILE A 367 22.25 4.06 -19.09
C ILE A 367 22.65 2.80 -19.86
N GLU A 368 22.12 1.63 -19.51
CA GLU A 368 22.40 0.37 -20.20
C GLU A 368 22.01 0.44 -21.69
N LEU A 369 20.79 0.90 -21.98
CA LEU A 369 20.33 1.12 -23.36
C LEU A 369 21.21 2.13 -24.12
N GLY A 370 21.66 3.19 -23.45
CA GLY A 370 22.55 4.19 -24.04
C GLY A 370 23.95 3.64 -24.33
N LEU A 371 24.52 2.84 -23.43
CA LEU A 371 25.82 2.19 -23.62
C LEU A 371 25.79 1.18 -24.75
N ASP A 372 24.72 0.39 -24.87
CA ASP A 372 24.54 -0.57 -25.96
C ASP A 372 24.44 0.12 -27.33
N ASP A 373 23.63 1.18 -27.45
CA ASP A 373 23.53 1.96 -28.70
C ASP A 373 24.89 2.58 -29.06
N TYR A 374 25.60 3.15 -28.09
CA TYR A 374 26.92 3.72 -28.30
C TYR A 374 27.94 2.68 -28.75
N GLY A 375 27.97 1.51 -28.10
CA GLY A 375 28.83 0.39 -28.47
C GLY A 375 28.54 -0.14 -29.88
N ALA A 376 27.27 -0.24 -30.25
CA ALA A 376 26.87 -0.65 -31.60
C ALA A 376 27.33 0.36 -32.66
N ARG A 377 27.21 1.67 -32.40
CA ARG A 377 27.71 2.72 -33.31
C ARG A 377 29.22 2.67 -33.49
N LEU A 378 29.98 2.44 -32.42
CA LEU A 378 31.44 2.30 -32.48
C LEU A 378 31.86 1.09 -33.33
N ARG A 379 31.23 -0.07 -33.11
CA ARG A 379 31.49 -1.29 -33.91
C ARG A 379 31.17 -1.07 -35.39
N LEU A 380 30.05 -0.41 -35.68
CA LEU A 380 29.64 -0.10 -37.06
C LEU A 380 30.65 0.84 -37.74
N ALA A 381 31.15 1.85 -37.03
CA ALA A 381 32.18 2.74 -37.55
C ALA A 381 33.51 2.00 -37.80
N ALA A 382 33.93 1.13 -36.89
CA ALA A 382 35.12 0.30 -37.05
C ALA A 382 34.99 -0.63 -38.26
N LEU A 383 33.88 -1.36 -38.36
CA LEU A 383 33.63 -2.28 -39.47
C LEU A 383 33.60 -1.56 -40.83
N LYS A 384 33.02 -0.35 -40.90
CA LYS A 384 33.06 0.47 -42.11
C LYS A 384 34.49 0.85 -42.52
N ARG A 385 35.36 1.17 -41.56
CA ARG A 385 36.78 1.46 -41.84
C ARG A 385 37.53 0.22 -42.33
N ASP A 386 37.27 -0.94 -41.74
CA ASP A 386 37.92 -2.19 -42.13
C ASP A 386 37.51 -2.56 -43.57
N ILE A 387 36.21 -2.48 -43.88
CA ILE A 387 35.70 -2.70 -45.24
C ILE A 387 36.37 -1.73 -46.24
N GLN A 388 36.50 -0.44 -45.89
CA GLN A 388 37.16 0.53 -46.76
C GLN A 388 38.66 0.26 -46.93
N THR A 389 39.33 -0.21 -45.88
CA THR A 389 40.77 -0.52 -45.89
C THR A 389 41.04 -1.72 -46.79
N GLU A 390 40.27 -2.80 -46.64
CA GLU A 390 40.38 -3.97 -47.52
C GLU A 390 40.03 -3.63 -48.98
N PHE A 391 38.99 -2.81 -49.21
CA PHE A 391 38.67 -2.33 -50.55
C PHE A 391 39.84 -1.58 -51.22
N ARG A 392 40.48 -0.67 -50.48
CA ARG A 392 41.63 0.10 -50.99
C ARG A 392 42.88 -0.75 -51.25
N LYS A 393 43.11 -1.81 -50.48
CA LYS A 393 44.21 -2.76 -50.74
C LYS A 393 44.03 -3.47 -52.07
N ILE A 394 42.80 -3.82 -52.43
CA ILE A 394 42.50 -4.56 -53.66
C ILE A 394 42.44 -3.61 -54.87
N TYR A 395 41.93 -2.38 -54.70
CA TYR A 395 41.79 -1.40 -55.79
C TYR A 395 42.29 0.01 -55.40
N PRO A 396 43.60 0.26 -55.48
CA PRO A 396 44.20 1.53 -55.06
C PRO A 396 43.85 2.75 -55.95
N GLU A 397 43.39 2.54 -57.18
CA GLU A 397 43.08 3.63 -58.14
C GLU A 397 41.63 4.16 -58.04
N ALA A 398 40.80 3.61 -57.14
CA ALA A 398 39.41 4.00 -57.01
C ALA A 398 39.24 5.38 -56.34
N THR A 399 38.79 6.39 -57.09
CA THR A 399 38.61 7.78 -56.61
C THR A 399 37.35 8.01 -55.78
N ARG A 400 36.32 7.15 -55.88
CA ARG A 400 35.06 7.29 -55.12
C ARG A 400 34.54 5.95 -54.58
N ILE A 401 34.55 5.82 -53.25
CA ILE A 401 34.10 4.64 -52.50
C ILE A 401 32.73 4.96 -51.87
N VAL A 402 31.65 4.44 -52.45
CA VAL A 402 30.26 4.66 -51.96
C VAL A 402 29.66 3.38 -51.39
N ASP A 403 29.82 2.27 -52.11
CA ASP A 403 29.48 0.91 -51.65
C ASP A 403 30.62 -0.05 -52.04
N PRO A 404 31.56 -0.30 -51.13
CA PRO A 404 32.73 -1.14 -51.39
C PRO A 404 32.36 -2.56 -51.87
N VAL A 405 31.30 -3.16 -51.30
CA VAL A 405 30.95 -4.56 -51.57
C VAL A 405 30.31 -4.68 -52.95
N ALA A 406 29.39 -3.78 -53.30
CA ALA A 406 28.78 -3.77 -54.63
C ALA A 406 29.83 -3.50 -55.73
N GLN A 407 30.76 -2.57 -55.48
CA GLN A 407 31.84 -2.25 -56.43
C GLN A 407 32.81 -3.44 -56.64
N LEU A 408 33.19 -4.15 -55.57
CA LEU A 408 34.02 -5.36 -55.67
C LEU A 408 33.34 -6.45 -56.50
N ARG A 409 32.04 -6.69 -56.25
CA ARG A 409 31.26 -7.69 -57.00
C ARG A 409 31.21 -7.35 -58.49
N GLY A 410 31.00 -6.08 -58.83
CA GLY A 410 31.01 -5.62 -60.22
C GLY A 410 32.37 -5.84 -60.90
N LYS A 411 33.47 -5.53 -60.20
CA LYS A 411 34.82 -5.70 -60.74
C LYS A 411 35.25 -7.17 -60.89
N ILE A 412 34.86 -8.04 -59.96
CA ILE A 412 35.09 -9.49 -60.10
C ILE A 412 34.38 -10.04 -61.35
N ALA A 413 33.17 -9.55 -61.65
CA ALA A 413 32.43 -9.95 -62.84
C ALA A 413 33.13 -9.47 -64.14
N GLU A 414 33.73 -8.28 -64.12
CA GLU A 414 34.52 -7.74 -65.24
C GLU A 414 35.80 -8.56 -65.48
N SER A 415 36.57 -8.86 -64.43
CA SER A 415 37.78 -9.69 -64.56
C SER A 415 37.47 -11.10 -65.07
N ARG A 416 36.35 -11.70 -64.65
CA ARG A 416 35.90 -13.01 -65.18
C ARG A 416 35.62 -12.97 -66.68
N LYS A 417 35.08 -11.87 -67.22
CA LYS A 417 34.88 -11.72 -68.68
C LYS A 417 36.22 -11.69 -69.42
N ILE A 418 37.24 -11.05 -68.86
CA ILE A 418 38.58 -10.99 -69.47
C ILE A 418 39.24 -12.38 -69.45
N SER A 419 39.09 -13.13 -68.36
CA SER A 419 39.58 -14.51 -68.26
C SER A 419 38.87 -15.47 -69.21
N ALA A 420 37.58 -15.25 -69.50
CA ALA A 420 36.81 -16.08 -70.43
C ALA A 420 37.32 -15.98 -71.90
N GLY A 421 37.97 -14.88 -72.28
CA GLY A 421 38.59 -14.73 -73.62
C GLY A 421 39.86 -15.55 -73.85
N LEU A 422 40.45 -16.13 -72.79
CA LEU A 422 41.67 -16.96 -72.84
C LEU A 422 41.39 -18.46 -72.70
N VAL A 423 40.14 -18.87 -72.49
CA VAL A 423 39.76 -20.25 -72.09
C VAL A 423 38.87 -20.96 -73.13
N ASP A 424 38.52 -20.32 -74.24
CA ASP A 424 37.69 -20.95 -75.30
C ASP A 424 38.49 -21.82 -76.30
N ALA A 425 39.63 -22.38 -75.86
CA ALA A 425 40.41 -23.38 -76.59
C ALA A 425 40.23 -24.78 -75.96
N THR A 426 38.98 -25.25 -75.89
CA THR A 426 38.65 -26.66 -75.65
C THR A 426 38.74 -27.47 -76.95
N SER A 427 39.92 -27.52 -77.55
CA SER A 427 40.29 -28.52 -78.56
C SER A 427 41.47 -29.31 -78.00
N ALA A 428 41.37 -30.65 -78.01
CA ALA A 428 42.29 -31.58 -77.36
C ALA A 428 43.69 -31.67 -78.00
N VAL A 429 44.13 -30.63 -78.71
CA VAL A 429 45.36 -30.59 -79.51
C VAL A 429 46.11 -29.31 -79.18
N THR A 430 47.31 -29.46 -78.62
CA THR A 430 48.14 -28.30 -78.26
C THR A 430 48.81 -27.71 -79.50
N ALA A 431 49.18 -26.42 -79.47
CA ALA A 431 49.96 -25.80 -80.54
C ALA A 431 51.28 -26.55 -80.83
N LEU A 432 51.86 -27.19 -79.80
CA LEU A 432 53.05 -28.02 -79.93
C LEU A 432 52.80 -29.32 -80.70
N ASP A 433 51.64 -29.96 -80.51
CA ASP A 433 51.26 -31.16 -81.27
C ASP A 433 51.09 -30.86 -82.76
N LEU A 434 50.51 -29.70 -83.09
CA LEU A 434 50.32 -29.26 -84.47
C LEU A 434 51.66 -28.94 -85.16
N LEU A 435 52.57 -28.28 -84.46
CA LEU A 435 53.92 -28.00 -84.97
C LEU A 435 54.73 -29.29 -85.19
N ARG A 436 54.60 -30.27 -84.29
CA ARG A 436 55.25 -31.58 -84.46
C ARG A 436 54.71 -32.31 -85.68
N GLU A 437 53.40 -32.30 -85.89
CA GLU A 437 52.76 -32.92 -87.06
C GLU A 437 53.22 -32.27 -88.38
N ILE A 438 53.27 -30.93 -88.43
CA ILE A 438 53.80 -30.18 -89.59
C ILE A 438 55.25 -30.58 -89.86
N SER A 439 56.08 -30.67 -88.82
CA SER A 439 57.48 -31.06 -88.96
C SER A 439 57.68 -32.50 -89.45
N MET A 440 56.77 -33.43 -89.15
CA MET A 440 56.86 -34.81 -89.62
C MET A 440 56.41 -34.99 -91.08
N LEU A 441 55.48 -34.15 -91.53
CA LEU A 441 54.89 -34.23 -92.88
C LEU A 441 55.57 -33.31 -93.90
N ALA A 442 56.34 -32.33 -93.43
CA ALA A 442 57.06 -31.39 -94.29
C ALA A 442 58.30 -32.06 -94.95
N PRO A 443 58.57 -31.78 -96.24
CA PRO A 443 59.83 -32.17 -96.86
C PRO A 443 61.00 -31.36 -96.25
N PRO A 444 62.23 -31.91 -96.26
CA PRO A 444 63.38 -31.36 -95.52
C PRO A 444 63.87 -29.98 -96.01
N ASP A 445 63.28 -29.45 -97.09
CA ASP A 445 63.57 -28.18 -97.73
C ASP A 445 62.49 -27.10 -97.51
N LEU A 446 61.54 -27.33 -96.60
CA LEU A 446 60.52 -26.36 -96.20
C LEU A 446 60.98 -25.45 -95.05
N LEU A 447 60.89 -24.13 -95.22
CA LEU A 447 61.12 -23.14 -94.15
C LEU A 447 59.79 -22.49 -93.73
N VAL A 448 59.40 -22.61 -92.45
CA VAL A 448 58.19 -21.95 -91.90
C VAL A 448 58.60 -20.63 -91.23
N THR A 449 57.99 -19.51 -91.65
CA THR A 449 58.31 -18.16 -91.16
C THR A 449 57.30 -17.62 -90.16
N SER A 450 56.03 -18.05 -90.24
CA SER A 450 55.02 -17.67 -89.25
C SER A 450 54.00 -18.79 -89.05
N PHE A 451 53.61 -18.98 -87.78
CA PHE A 451 52.54 -19.90 -87.36
C PHE A 451 51.60 -19.15 -86.43
N ASN A 452 50.29 -19.16 -86.71
CA ASN A 452 49.26 -18.57 -85.86
C ASN A 452 48.10 -19.56 -85.66
N LEU A 453 47.65 -19.73 -84.42
CA LEU A 453 46.53 -20.59 -84.06
C LEU A 453 45.36 -19.70 -83.62
N ASP A 454 44.30 -19.68 -84.43
CA ASP A 454 43.09 -18.92 -84.18
C ASP A 454 41.89 -19.88 -84.10
N GLY A 455 41.57 -20.30 -82.87
CA GLY A 455 40.53 -21.29 -82.58
C GLY A 455 40.78 -22.64 -83.26
N ASN A 456 40.06 -22.91 -84.35
CA ASN A 456 40.12 -24.17 -85.11
C ASN A 456 40.85 -24.04 -86.46
N ALA A 457 41.52 -22.90 -86.71
CA ALA A 457 42.29 -22.66 -87.92
C ALA A 457 43.75 -22.33 -87.58
N VAL A 458 44.66 -22.90 -88.36
CA VAL A 458 46.09 -22.59 -88.34
C VAL A 458 46.43 -21.80 -89.59
N GLY A 459 47.01 -20.62 -89.42
CA GLY A 459 47.64 -19.86 -90.49
C GLY A 459 49.14 -20.13 -90.51
N MET A 460 49.68 -20.52 -91.66
CA MET A 460 51.09 -20.85 -91.83
C MET A 460 51.66 -20.15 -93.06
N LYS A 461 52.77 -19.43 -92.87
CA LYS A 461 53.57 -18.88 -93.97
C LYS A 461 54.92 -19.54 -94.02
N GLY A 462 55.43 -19.75 -95.23
CA GLY A 462 56.72 -20.38 -95.42
C GLY A 462 57.27 -20.25 -96.83
N GLN A 463 58.45 -20.84 -97.04
CA GLN A 463 59.18 -20.85 -98.30
C GLN A 463 59.44 -22.30 -98.73
N ALA A 464 59.21 -22.60 -100.00
CA ALA A 464 59.46 -23.91 -100.62
C ALA A 464 60.27 -23.75 -101.91
N ARG A 465 60.86 -24.84 -102.42
CA ARG A 465 61.75 -24.78 -103.61
C ARG A 465 61.04 -24.43 -104.92
N ASN A 466 59.80 -24.88 -105.12
CA ASN A 466 59.02 -24.61 -106.32
C ASN A 466 57.51 -24.73 -106.04
N PHE A 467 56.66 -24.39 -107.01
CA PHE A 467 55.20 -24.47 -106.87
C PHE A 467 54.71 -25.91 -106.63
N ASP A 468 55.35 -26.90 -107.26
CA ASP A 468 55.03 -28.32 -107.10
C ASP A 468 55.25 -28.80 -105.65
N ALA A 469 56.27 -28.29 -104.97
CA ALA A 469 56.54 -28.58 -103.57
C ALA A 469 55.43 -28.03 -102.65
N VAL A 470 54.91 -26.83 -102.92
CA VAL A 470 53.79 -26.25 -102.14
C VAL A 470 52.50 -27.07 -102.34
N GLU A 471 52.25 -27.54 -103.56
CA GLU A 471 51.08 -28.37 -103.85
C GLU A 471 51.23 -29.79 -103.28
N SER A 472 52.44 -30.33 -103.23
CA SER A 472 52.77 -31.56 -102.51
C SER A 472 52.49 -31.42 -101.01
N ILE A 473 52.90 -30.31 -100.38
CA ILE A 473 52.62 -30.03 -98.95
C ILE A 473 51.11 -30.02 -98.68
N LYS A 474 50.33 -29.37 -99.55
CA LYS A 474 48.86 -29.37 -99.45
C LYS A 474 48.29 -30.79 -99.48
N LYS A 475 48.79 -31.66 -100.37
CA LYS A 475 48.36 -33.07 -100.45
C LYS A 475 48.78 -33.87 -99.21
N THR A 476 50.00 -33.68 -98.71
CA THR A 476 50.50 -34.40 -97.52
C THR A 476 49.76 -33.97 -96.26
N PHE A 477 49.47 -32.68 -96.10
CA PHE A 477 48.71 -32.18 -94.95
C PHE A 477 47.24 -32.61 -94.98
N ALA A 478 46.64 -32.82 -96.15
CA ALA A 478 45.30 -33.40 -96.25
C ALA A 478 45.21 -34.83 -95.68
N ASN A 479 46.33 -35.56 -95.63
CA ASN A 479 46.42 -36.92 -95.09
C ASN A 479 46.74 -36.97 -93.58
N SER A 480 46.88 -35.82 -92.90
CA SER A 480 47.15 -35.78 -91.46
C SER A 480 45.96 -36.23 -90.61
N LYS A 481 46.27 -36.78 -89.44
CA LYS A 481 45.30 -37.10 -88.40
C LYS A 481 44.63 -35.86 -87.80
N TYR A 482 45.30 -34.71 -87.81
CA TYR A 482 44.85 -33.48 -87.16
C TYR A 482 44.27 -32.43 -88.13
N PHE A 483 44.60 -32.51 -89.42
CA PHE A 483 44.16 -31.52 -90.42
C PHE A 483 42.98 -32.04 -91.25
N LYS A 484 41.94 -31.22 -91.39
CA LYS A 484 40.72 -31.52 -92.17
C LYS A 484 40.90 -31.10 -93.62
N THR A 485 41.35 -29.87 -93.83
CA THR A 485 41.58 -29.28 -95.16
C THR A 485 42.70 -28.26 -95.08
N ALA A 486 43.60 -28.29 -96.05
CA ALA A 486 44.62 -27.27 -96.26
C ALA A 486 44.30 -26.49 -97.54
N THR A 487 44.18 -25.17 -97.44
CA THR A 487 43.97 -24.24 -98.56
C THR A 487 45.17 -23.31 -98.68
N ILE A 488 45.67 -23.15 -99.90
CA ILE A 488 46.73 -22.19 -100.19
C ILE A 488 46.03 -20.86 -100.44
N ASP A 489 46.30 -19.87 -99.60
CA ASP A 489 45.71 -18.53 -99.70
C ASP A 489 46.47 -17.68 -100.73
N SER A 490 47.80 -17.81 -100.82
CA SER A 490 48.60 -17.19 -101.87
C SER A 490 49.96 -17.88 -102.08
N THR A 491 50.53 -17.78 -103.29
CA THR A 491 51.90 -18.19 -103.62
C THR A 491 52.59 -17.12 -104.47
N ASN A 492 53.79 -16.70 -104.08
CA ASN A 492 54.59 -15.66 -104.74
C ASN A 492 56.04 -16.12 -104.98
N LEU A 493 56.63 -15.76 -106.11
CA LEU A 493 58.04 -16.04 -106.43
C LEU A 493 58.99 -15.12 -105.63
N MET A 494 60.04 -15.68 -105.04
CA MET A 494 61.02 -14.90 -104.28
C MET A 494 61.93 -14.06 -105.20
N LYS A 495 62.21 -12.81 -104.81
CA LYS A 495 62.94 -11.82 -105.64
C LYS A 495 64.44 -12.11 -105.85
N GLN A 496 65.02 -13.16 -105.25
CA GLN A 496 66.48 -13.34 -105.16
C GLN A 496 67.02 -14.78 -105.39
N GLY A 497 66.25 -15.65 -106.06
CA GLY A 497 66.71 -16.99 -106.47
C GLY A 497 65.78 -18.13 -106.05
N ASP A 498 65.75 -19.19 -106.87
CA ASP A 498 64.82 -20.34 -106.89
C ASP A 498 64.10 -20.67 -105.56
N GLY A 499 62.85 -20.20 -105.46
CA GLY A 499 61.91 -20.57 -104.40
C GLY A 499 60.60 -19.77 -104.43
N VAL A 500 59.58 -20.32 -103.77
CA VAL A 500 58.20 -19.79 -103.69
C VAL A 500 57.84 -19.55 -102.24
N GLU A 501 57.41 -18.33 -101.91
CA GLU A 501 56.77 -18.00 -100.64
C GLU A 501 55.27 -18.32 -100.72
N PHE A 502 54.72 -18.94 -99.69
CA PHE A 502 53.31 -19.32 -99.64
C PHE A 502 52.66 -18.94 -98.32
N ASP A 503 51.36 -18.66 -98.40
CA ASP A 503 50.46 -18.51 -97.26
C ASP A 503 49.41 -19.62 -97.34
N MET A 504 49.24 -20.37 -96.26
CA MET A 504 48.37 -21.53 -96.19
C MET A 504 47.51 -21.48 -94.94
N ARG A 505 46.22 -21.70 -95.13
CA ARG A 505 45.26 -21.86 -94.05
C ARG A 505 44.87 -23.33 -93.91
N ILE A 506 44.98 -23.85 -92.70
CA ILE A 506 44.70 -25.24 -92.36
C ILE A 506 43.56 -25.27 -91.35
N ILE A 507 42.50 -26.01 -91.65
CA ILE A 507 41.37 -26.21 -90.72
C ILE A 507 41.60 -27.51 -89.96
N LEU A 508 41.53 -27.46 -88.63
CA LEU A 508 41.73 -28.63 -87.77
C LEU A 508 40.49 -29.54 -87.77
N LYS A 509 40.71 -30.86 -87.68
CA LYS A 509 39.66 -31.83 -87.38
C LYS A 509 39.27 -31.65 -85.91
N ARG A 510 37.95 -31.61 -85.65
CA ARG A 510 37.42 -31.61 -84.29
C ARG A 510 37.55 -32.98 -83.65
#